data_AF-A0A8S9UJ87-F1
#
_entry.id   AF-A0A8S9UJ87-F1
#
_cell.length_a   1.000
_cell.length_b   1.000
_cell.length_c   1.000
_cell.angle_alpha   90.00
_cell.angle_beta   90.00
_cell.angle_gamma   90.00
#
_symmetry.space_group_name_H-M   'P 1'
#
loop_
_entity.id
_entity.type
_entity.pdbx_description
1 polymer ?
#
loop_
_entity_poly.entity_id
_entity_poly.type
_entity_poly.pdbx_seq_one_letter_code
_entity_poly.pdbx_strand_id
1 'polypeptide(L)'
;MIASAMKVSSTEKIAKRMEHELLKDWYVSRWTPDQIFRSLNLHKAGETLLTSPLLEIWIRYMTTNYTQKPDMIGTLLSYYDDGKLFQMIKTAKSNSNTGKLALDIEYALSLYKKN
;
A
#
# COMPACT_ATOMS: atom_id res chain seq x y z
N MET A 1 -0.17 -14.96 -3.49
CA MET A 1 -1.26 -15.96 -3.35
C MET A 1 -2.51 -15.35 -2.73
N ILE A 2 -2.46 -14.76 -1.52
CA ILE A 2 -3.66 -14.21 -0.85
C ILE A 2 -4.37 -13.10 -1.67
N ALA A 3 -3.62 -12.10 -2.14
CA ALA A 3 -4.19 -10.99 -2.90
C ALA A 3 -4.86 -11.41 -4.23
N SER A 4 -4.35 -12.45 -4.90
CA SER A 4 -4.96 -13.02 -6.11
C SER A 4 -6.22 -13.84 -5.78
N ALA A 5 -6.23 -14.55 -4.66
CA ALA A 5 -7.36 -15.35 -4.20
C ALA A 5 -8.57 -14.51 -3.76
N MET A 6 -8.37 -13.25 -3.36
CA MET A 6 -9.46 -12.30 -3.08
C MET A 6 -10.27 -11.93 -4.32
N LYS A 7 -9.66 -12.02 -5.51
CA LYS A 7 -10.32 -11.67 -6.78
C LYS A 7 -11.17 -12.82 -7.36
N VAL A 8 -11.14 -14.00 -6.73
CA VAL A 8 -11.89 -15.18 -7.16
C VAL A 8 -13.02 -15.45 -6.17
N SER A 9 -14.27 -15.41 -6.65
CA SER A 9 -15.48 -15.45 -5.81
C SER A 9 -15.58 -16.70 -4.92
N SER A 10 -15.15 -17.86 -5.40
CA SER A 10 -15.17 -19.11 -4.63
C SER A 10 -14.14 -19.14 -3.48
N THR A 11 -13.07 -18.34 -3.55
CA THR A 11 -12.03 -18.27 -2.52
C THR A 11 -12.04 -16.97 -1.71
N GLU A 12 -12.94 -16.02 -2.05
CA GLU A 12 -12.99 -14.69 -1.44
C GLU A 12 -13.13 -14.75 0.09
N LYS A 13 -14.05 -15.58 0.61
CA LYS A 13 -14.27 -15.70 2.06
C LYS A 13 -13.03 -16.23 2.79
N ILE A 14 -12.34 -17.20 2.20
CA ILE A 14 -11.10 -17.76 2.75
C ILE A 14 -9.99 -16.70 2.69
N ALA A 15 -9.86 -16.00 1.56
CA ALA A 15 -8.86 -14.97 1.36
C ALA A 15 -9.03 -13.79 2.34
N LYS A 16 -10.26 -13.31 2.57
CA LYS A 16 -10.56 -12.29 3.59
C LYS A 16 -10.17 -12.74 4.99
N ARG A 17 -10.45 -14.00 5.35
CA ARG A 17 -10.02 -14.55 6.64
C ARG A 17 -8.49 -14.59 6.75
N MET A 18 -7.80 -15.01 5.69
CA MET A 18 -6.33 -15.03 5.67
C MET A 18 -5.73 -13.62 5.77
N GLU A 19 -6.29 -12.63 5.09
CA GLU A 19 -5.87 -11.23 5.23
C GLU A 19 -6.08 -10.74 6.66
N HIS A 20 -7.23 -11.02 7.27
CA HIS A 20 -7.49 -10.64 8.65
C HIS A 20 -6.49 -11.24 9.65
N GLU A 21 -6.20 -12.55 9.53
CA GLU A 21 -5.18 -13.18 10.38
C GLU A 21 -3.78 -12.61 10.13
N LEU A 22 -3.43 -12.28 8.88
CA LEU A 22 -2.15 -11.64 8.54
C LEU A 22 -2.01 -10.26 9.19
N LEU A 23 -3.04 -9.40 9.09
CA LEU A 23 -3.04 -8.08 9.72
C LEU A 23 -2.94 -8.17 11.25
N LYS A 24 -3.65 -9.14 11.84
CA LYS A 24 -3.60 -9.42 13.28
C LYS A 24 -2.22 -9.89 13.71
N ASP A 25 -1.59 -10.77 12.95
CA ASP A 25 -0.25 -11.29 13.24
C ASP A 25 0.80 -10.16 13.21
N TRP A 26 0.78 -9.31 12.18
CA TRP A 26 1.65 -8.12 12.12
C TRP A 26 1.43 -7.17 13.29
N TYR A 27 0.19 -6.99 13.73
CA TYR A 27 -0.13 -6.17 14.88
C TYR A 27 0.42 -6.77 16.19
N VAL A 28 0.14 -8.05 16.46
CA VAL A 28 0.60 -8.75 17.67
C VAL A 28 2.13 -8.79 17.73
N SER A 29 2.77 -9.03 16.58
CA SER A 29 4.22 -9.06 16.42
C SER A 29 4.86 -7.66 16.41
N ARG A 30 4.07 -6.58 16.53
CA ARG A 30 4.52 -5.18 16.55
C ARG A 30 5.36 -4.78 15.34
N TRP A 31 5.01 -5.29 14.17
CA TRP A 31 5.70 -4.93 12.94
C TRP A 31 5.43 -3.47 12.59
N THR A 32 6.46 -2.75 12.16
CA THR A 32 6.31 -1.38 11.67
C THR A 32 5.80 -1.38 10.23
N PRO A 33 5.11 -0.30 9.78
CA PRO A 33 4.73 -0.15 8.39
C PRO A 33 5.91 -0.32 7.43
N ASP A 34 7.09 0.20 7.76
CA ASP A 34 8.29 0.04 6.94
C ASP A 34 8.73 -1.43 6.80
N GLN A 35 8.77 -2.18 7.90
CA GLN A 35 9.11 -3.61 7.87
C GLN A 35 8.14 -4.42 7.00
N ILE A 36 6.84 -4.13 7.11
CA ILE A 36 5.82 -4.76 6.28
C ILE A 36 5.99 -4.37 4.81
N PHE A 37 6.25 -3.09 4.53
CA PHE A 37 6.48 -2.61 3.16
C PHE A 37 7.65 -3.35 2.48
N ARG A 38 8.75 -3.57 3.23
CA ARG A 38 9.89 -4.36 2.75
C ARG A 38 9.57 -5.83 2.57
N SER A 39 8.90 -6.44 3.55
CA SER A 39 8.52 -7.87 3.51
C SER A 39 7.58 -8.22 2.36
N LEU A 40 6.67 -7.30 2.03
CA LEU A 40 5.80 -7.40 0.86
C LEU A 40 6.52 -7.08 -0.47
N ASN A 41 7.82 -6.81 -0.44
CA ASN A 41 8.65 -6.38 -1.57
C ASN A 41 8.15 -5.11 -2.28
N LEU A 42 7.37 -4.27 -1.59
CA LEU A 42 6.82 -3.05 -2.17
C LEU A 42 7.90 -2.02 -2.47
N HIS A 43 9.01 -2.01 -1.73
CA HIS A 43 10.20 -1.20 -2.04
C HIS A 43 10.87 -1.54 -3.39
N LYS A 44 10.59 -2.72 -3.96
CA LYS A 44 11.14 -3.19 -5.24
C LYS A 44 10.11 -3.24 -6.36
N ALA A 45 8.85 -2.89 -6.09
CA ALA A 45 7.76 -3.01 -7.06
C ALA A 45 7.92 -2.08 -8.27
N GLY A 46 8.67 -0.98 -8.13
CA GLY A 46 8.89 -0.06 -9.25
C GLY A 46 7.57 0.54 -9.70
N GLU A 47 7.40 0.67 -11.02
CA GLU A 47 6.20 1.22 -11.65
C GLU A 47 4.91 0.45 -11.33
N THR A 48 5.03 -0.82 -10.93
CA THR A 48 3.87 -1.68 -10.64
C THR A 48 3.29 -1.46 -9.23
N LEU A 49 3.93 -0.64 -8.39
CA LEU A 49 3.54 -0.40 -7.00
C LEU A 49 2.05 -0.06 -6.85
N LEU A 50 1.54 0.92 -7.62
CA LEU A 50 0.17 1.40 -7.49
C LEU A 50 -0.88 0.41 -8.02
N THR A 51 -0.45 -0.57 -8.83
CA THR A 51 -1.31 -1.67 -9.28
C THR A 51 -1.22 -2.91 -8.38
N SER A 52 -0.29 -2.89 -7.41
CA SER A 52 -0.04 -4.02 -6.54
C SER A 52 -1.16 -4.12 -5.50
N PRO A 53 -1.90 -5.23 -5.44
CA PRO A 53 -2.89 -5.42 -4.38
C PRO A 53 -2.24 -5.58 -2.99
N LEU A 54 -0.92 -5.82 -2.92
CA LEU A 54 -0.18 -5.83 -1.66
C LEU A 54 -0.03 -4.42 -1.08
N LEU A 55 -0.04 -3.38 -1.93
CA LEU A 55 -0.05 -1.99 -1.46
C LEU A 55 -1.35 -1.70 -0.70
N GLU A 56 -2.49 -2.18 -1.20
CA GLU A 56 -3.78 -2.02 -0.50
C GLU A 56 -3.78 -2.71 0.87
N ILE A 57 -3.21 -3.92 0.97
CA ILE A 57 -3.08 -4.63 2.25
C ILE A 57 -2.21 -3.84 3.24
N TRP A 58 -1.11 -3.26 2.75
CA TRP A 58 -0.23 -2.42 3.57
C TRP A 58 -0.93 -1.13 4.04
N ILE A 59 -1.65 -0.43 3.15
CA ILE A 59 -2.46 0.75 3.50
C ILE A 59 -3.52 0.38 4.53
N ARG A 60 -4.15 -0.79 4.39
CA ARG A 60 -5.15 -1.27 5.35
C ARG A 60 -4.53 -1.44 6.73
N TYR A 61 -3.39 -2.12 6.83
CA TYR A 61 -2.66 -2.25 8.10
C TYR A 61 -2.41 -0.89 8.78
N MET A 62 -1.93 0.10 8.01
CA MET A 62 -1.65 1.44 8.50
C MET A 62 -2.87 2.20 9.01
N THR A 63 -4.05 1.96 8.42
CA THR A 63 -5.27 2.70 8.74
C THR A 63 -6.13 2.01 9.81
N THR A 64 -6.04 0.68 9.94
CA THR A 64 -6.92 -0.09 10.84
C THR A 64 -6.22 -0.69 12.05
N ASN A 65 -4.91 -0.97 11.97
CA ASN A 65 -4.20 -1.74 13.00
C ASN A 65 -3.04 -0.97 13.63
N TYR A 66 -2.45 -0.01 12.93
CA TYR A 66 -1.33 0.76 13.47
C TYR A 66 -1.82 1.91 14.35
N THR A 67 -1.32 1.97 15.59
CA THR A 67 -1.83 2.87 16.65
C THR A 67 -1.37 4.32 16.50
N GLN A 68 -0.26 4.56 15.78
CA GLN A 68 0.25 5.88 15.49
C GLN A 68 -0.12 6.28 14.06
N LYS A 69 -0.28 7.57 13.77
CA LYS A 69 -0.47 8.02 12.39
C LYS A 69 0.82 7.77 11.62
N PRO A 70 0.86 6.81 10.69
CA PRO A 70 2.11 6.44 10.05
C PRO A 70 2.42 7.37 8.87
N ASP A 71 3.70 7.67 8.66
CA ASP A 71 4.15 8.52 7.55
C ASP A 71 4.21 7.72 6.25
N MET A 72 3.07 7.63 5.58
CA MET A 72 2.94 6.95 4.30
C MET A 72 3.81 7.59 3.21
N ILE A 73 3.77 8.92 3.11
CA ILE A 73 4.51 9.64 2.08
C ILE A 73 6.01 9.55 2.35
N GLY A 74 6.45 9.72 3.60
CA GLY A 74 7.85 9.52 3.97
C GLY A 74 8.34 8.10 3.68
N THR A 75 7.52 7.07 3.90
CA THR A 75 7.88 5.68 3.53
C THR A 75 8.04 5.55 2.02
N LEU A 76 7.09 6.07 1.22
CA LEU A 76 7.18 6.04 -0.24
C LEU A 76 8.44 6.76 -0.73
N LEU A 77 8.70 7.97 -0.22
CA LEU A 77 9.88 8.78 -0.58
C LEU A 77 11.21 8.16 -0.14
N SER A 78 11.20 7.28 0.86
CA SER A 78 12.41 6.54 1.30
C SER A 78 12.83 5.46 0.30
N TYR A 79 11.93 5.00 -0.57
CA TYR A 79 12.19 3.93 -1.54
C TYR A 79 12.01 4.36 -3.00
N TYR A 80 11.26 5.43 -3.23
CA TYR A 80 10.95 5.99 -4.52
C TYR A 80 11.29 7.46 -4.48
N ASP A 81 12.31 7.86 -5.23
CA ASP A 81 12.63 9.28 -5.36
C ASP A 81 11.41 10.05 -5.87
N ASP A 82 11.38 11.34 -5.53
CA ASP A 82 10.22 12.19 -5.78
C ASP A 82 9.79 12.23 -7.25
N GLY A 83 10.77 12.29 -8.17
CA GLY A 83 10.52 12.30 -9.61
C GLY A 83 9.89 10.99 -10.09
N LYS A 84 10.43 9.86 -9.65
CA LYS A 84 9.89 8.54 -9.96
C LYS A 84 8.49 8.33 -9.38
N LEU A 85 8.27 8.70 -8.11
CA LEU A 85 6.95 8.60 -7.49
C LEU A 85 5.92 9.45 -8.24
N PHE A 86 6.28 10.66 -8.67
CA PHE A 86 5.42 11.50 -9.48
C PHE A 86 5.05 10.87 -10.83
N GLN A 87 6.01 10.27 -11.54
CA GLN A 87 5.71 9.56 -12.80
C GLN A 87 4.79 8.36 -12.59
N MET A 88 5.01 7.60 -11.52
CA MET A 88 4.15 6.46 -11.17
C MET A 88 2.71 6.89 -10.89
N ILE A 89 2.52 7.99 -10.15
CA ILE A 89 1.20 8.58 -9.89
C ILE A 89 0.55 9.03 -11.20
N LYS A 90 1.29 9.74 -12.07
CA LYS A 90 0.78 10.22 -13.36
C LYS A 90 0.28 9.06 -14.24
N THR A 91 1.04 7.99 -14.34
CA THR A 91 0.65 6.77 -15.07
C THR A 91 -0.59 6.12 -14.46
N ALA A 92 -0.65 6.01 -13.13
CA ALA A 92 -1.76 5.39 -12.43
C ALA A 92 -3.08 6.19 -12.53
N LYS A 93 -3.02 7.51 -12.69
CA LYS A 93 -4.20 8.38 -12.92
C LYS A 93 -4.93 8.06 -14.22
N SER A 94 -4.20 7.62 -15.24
CA SER A 94 -4.78 7.23 -16.55
C SER A 94 -5.42 5.83 -16.55
N ASN A 95 -5.28 5.06 -15.48
CA ASN A 95 -5.84 3.72 -15.35
C ASN A 95 -7.08 3.76 -14.44
N SER A 96 -8.21 3.26 -14.95
CA SER A 96 -9.52 3.29 -14.26
C SER A 96 -9.52 2.56 -12.91
N ASN A 97 -8.65 1.57 -12.72
CA ASN A 97 -8.57 0.80 -11.47
C ASN A 97 -7.69 1.46 -10.41
N THR A 98 -6.74 2.32 -10.80
CA THR A 98 -5.78 2.94 -9.88
C THR A 98 -5.95 4.45 -9.74
N GLY A 99 -6.83 5.07 -10.54
CA GLY A 99 -6.97 6.51 -10.62
C GLY A 99 -7.31 7.18 -9.28
N LYS A 100 -8.23 6.58 -8.50
CA LYS A 100 -8.60 7.10 -7.18
C LYS A 100 -7.41 7.08 -6.21
N LEU A 101 -6.75 5.92 -6.09
CA LEU A 101 -5.57 5.77 -5.23
C LEU A 101 -4.46 6.73 -5.62
N ALA A 102 -4.23 6.92 -6.93
CA ALA A 102 -3.23 7.84 -7.43
C ALA A 102 -3.53 9.29 -7.04
N LEU A 103 -4.80 9.72 -7.12
CA LEU A 103 -5.23 11.06 -6.68
C LEU A 103 -5.05 11.25 -5.17
N ASP A 104 -5.37 10.24 -4.37
CA ASP A 104 -5.21 10.29 -2.91
C ASP A 104 -3.72 10.43 -2.52
N ILE A 105 -2.84 9.68 -3.18
CA ILE A 105 -1.38 9.76 -2.98
C ILE A 105 -0.84 11.11 -3.46
N GLU A 106 -1.29 11.62 -4.62
CA GLU A 106 -0.89 12.94 -5.14
C GLU A 106 -1.26 14.07 -4.18
N TYR A 107 -2.49 14.04 -3.66
CA TYR A 107 -2.97 15.01 -2.68
C TYR A 107 -2.13 14.96 -1.41
N ALA A 108 -1.89 13.78 -0.85
CA ALA A 108 -1.07 13.59 0.34
C ALA A 108 0.39 14.05 0.12
N LEU A 109 0.98 13.76 -1.03
CA LEU A 109 2.33 14.22 -1.40
C LEU A 109 2.40 15.76 -1.47
N SER A 110 1.36 16.41 -2.01
CA SER A 110 1.29 17.87 -2.08
C SER A 110 1.24 18.54 -0.71
N LEU A 111 0.57 17.92 0.27
CA LEU A 111 0.52 18.40 1.65
C LEU A 111 1.86 18.18 2.35
N TYR A 112 2.48 17.02 2.12
CA TYR A 112 3.78 16.67 2.71
C TYR A 112 4.86 17.69 2.36
N LYS A 113 4.91 18.13 1.10
CA LYS A 113 5.90 19.11 0.61
C LYS A 113 5.67 20.56 1.06
N LYS A 114 4.50 20.88 1.61
CA LYS A 114 4.17 22.24 2.08
C LYS A 114 4.60 22.48 3.53
N ASN A 115 4.89 21.41 4.27
CA ASN A 115 5.39 21.43 5.63
C ASN A 115 6.92 21.28 5.63
#